data_AF-G8SE22-F1
#
_entry.id   AF-G8SE22-F1
#
_cell.length_a   1.000
_cell.length_b   1.000
_cell.length_c   1.000
_cell.angle_alpha   90.00
_cell.angle_beta   90.00
_cell.angle_gamma   90.00
#
_symmetry.space_group_name_H-M   'P 1'
#
loop_
_entity.id
_entity.type
_entity.pdbx_description
1 polymer ?
#
loop_
_entity_poly.entity_id
_entity_poly.type
_entity_poly.pdbx_seq_one_letter_code
_entity_poly.pdbx_strand_id
1 'polypeptide(L)'
;MTTSPVERAADQFVSALAQWRVERGMTKKQLAARMGFDPSYVSHVEGRRHKPTEDFARRAEAVLGAGGAIWQRFQEYDELRHARTPGPHRDSPVRSQWLPPGAGLVVEREIAELAYTDGAYRCRVLRSLYNAGVEPVTRYLVKMAVDRYPNDPTGSNRHHRENPLTFEELDVHAVAGEGDAAEPMRWRVKLDRDAAKEIWLLFANERGQFPLYPGERTTIQYAYTVGEEKWGQWFQRAVRLPTRSLTVRLNLPERFEPQVWGVEVSLNAEVPVRTPLERRNEGGRAIFEWSTDQPLLNARYRLEWRFRGADAPVHDDLAPAEPVLPRASHRMRGIGIIQRGSDLLRQRARHFQLPREAPAARETVTRLLTSLAQLEDLHEFSKGVGLAAPQIGLPVAAAVVRAPDREIEPVVLLNPRVVGESAARDEQYEGCLSFFDYRGLVVRPLRIEVEHARFDGARVVTVFERALARLVGHEIDHLEGRLYVDRMKSDAKLVPVAQYQQTGRPWDY
;
A
#
# COMPACT_ATOMS: atom_id res chain seq x y z
N MET A 1 -28.00 -1.38 41.65
CA MET A 1 -26.85 -2.30 41.76
C MET A 1 -25.80 -1.81 40.79
N THR A 2 -24.66 -1.33 41.29
CA THR A 2 -23.58 -0.75 40.47
C THR A 2 -22.86 -1.88 39.73
N THR A 3 -23.03 -1.97 38.41
CA THR A 3 -22.31 -2.92 37.56
C THR A 3 -20.80 -2.74 37.69
N SER A 4 -20.09 -3.83 37.90
CA SER A 4 -18.63 -3.83 38.04
C SER A 4 -17.98 -3.17 36.81
N PRO A 5 -16.83 -2.45 36.96
CA PRO A 5 -16.09 -1.92 35.80
C PRO A 5 -15.82 -2.97 34.71
N VAL A 6 -15.53 -4.22 35.10
CA VAL A 6 -15.33 -5.34 34.17
C VAL A 6 -16.61 -5.71 33.42
N GLU A 7 -17.76 -5.65 34.09
CA GLU A 7 -19.06 -5.95 33.47
C GLU A 7 -19.44 -4.88 32.45
N ARG A 8 -19.23 -3.59 32.79
CA ARG A 8 -19.45 -2.48 31.87
C ARG A 8 -18.55 -2.56 30.63
N ALA A 9 -17.27 -2.88 30.81
CA ALA A 9 -16.35 -3.05 29.68
C ALA A 9 -16.75 -4.23 28.78
N ALA A 10 -17.22 -5.34 29.37
CA ALA A 10 -17.72 -6.48 28.60
C ALA A 10 -19.01 -6.16 27.82
N ASP A 11 -19.91 -5.35 28.40
CA ASP A 11 -21.13 -4.92 27.72
C ASP A 11 -20.82 -3.94 26.56
N GLN A 12 -19.82 -3.08 26.74
CA GLN A 12 -19.31 -2.21 25.67
C GLN A 12 -18.67 -3.01 24.54
N PHE A 13 -17.91 -4.08 24.84
CA PHE A 13 -17.38 -4.98 23.83
C PHE A 13 -18.49 -5.67 23.03
N VAL A 14 -19.48 -6.24 23.72
CA VAL A 14 -20.61 -6.91 23.05
C VAL A 14 -21.43 -5.95 22.20
N SER A 15 -21.66 -4.73 22.69
CA SER A 15 -22.39 -3.70 21.95
C SER A 15 -21.66 -3.29 20.68
N ALA A 16 -20.34 -3.07 20.76
CA ALA A 16 -19.52 -2.77 19.59
C ALA A 16 -19.55 -3.92 18.57
N LEU A 17 -19.36 -5.16 19.03
CA LEU A 17 -19.42 -6.35 18.17
C LEU A 17 -20.76 -6.47 17.43
N ALA A 18 -21.87 -6.31 18.15
CA ALA A 18 -23.22 -6.44 17.59
C ALA A 18 -23.52 -5.31 16.60
N GLN A 19 -23.12 -4.07 16.93
CA GLN A 19 -23.29 -2.91 16.06
C GLN A 19 -22.57 -3.12 14.72
N TRP A 20 -21.26 -3.39 14.75
CA TRP A 20 -20.45 -3.58 13.54
C TRP A 20 -20.92 -4.78 12.72
N ARG A 21 -21.39 -5.86 13.36
CA ARG A 21 -21.98 -7.00 12.66
C ARG A 21 -23.25 -6.61 11.90
N VAL A 22 -24.12 -5.81 12.49
CA VAL A 22 -25.35 -5.32 11.84
C VAL A 22 -25.03 -4.33 10.72
N GLU A 23 -24.08 -3.41 10.92
CA GLU A 23 -23.63 -2.46 9.89
C GLU A 23 -23.06 -3.15 8.64
N ARG A 24 -22.42 -4.31 8.81
CA ARG A 24 -21.93 -5.15 7.70
C ARG A 24 -22.97 -6.12 7.14
N GLY A 25 -24.23 -6.03 7.59
CA GLY A 25 -25.32 -6.89 7.13
C GLY A 25 -25.13 -8.38 7.43
N MET A 26 -24.32 -8.73 8.44
CA MET A 26 -23.98 -10.12 8.73
C MET A 26 -24.88 -10.74 9.80
N THR A 27 -25.37 -11.95 9.55
CA THR A 27 -25.96 -12.78 10.60
C THR A 27 -24.87 -13.31 11.54
N LYS A 28 -25.23 -13.70 12.77
CA LYS A 28 -24.27 -14.31 13.73
C LYS A 28 -23.60 -15.56 13.15
N LYS A 29 -24.35 -16.36 12.39
CA LYS A 29 -23.86 -17.57 11.71
C LYS A 29 -22.82 -17.23 10.63
N GLN A 30 -23.07 -16.19 9.82
CA GLN A 30 -22.11 -15.73 8.80
C GLN A 30 -20.84 -15.16 9.42
N LEU A 31 -20.97 -14.39 10.51
CA LEU A 31 -19.81 -13.87 11.25
C LEU A 31 -18.97 -15.02 11.82
N ALA A 32 -19.61 -15.99 12.48
CA ALA A 32 -18.93 -17.17 13.02
C ALA A 32 -18.18 -17.95 11.94
N ALA A 33 -18.83 -18.23 10.80
CA ALA A 33 -18.22 -18.94 9.68
C ALA A 33 -16.99 -18.20 9.12
N ARG A 34 -17.08 -16.87 8.96
CA ARG A 34 -15.94 -16.05 8.47
C ARG A 34 -14.81 -15.93 9.48
N MET A 35 -15.11 -16.02 10.77
CA MET A 35 -14.11 -16.05 11.84
C MET A 35 -13.55 -17.46 12.11
N GLY A 36 -14.11 -18.50 11.49
CA GLY A 36 -13.72 -19.90 11.74
C GLY A 36 -14.16 -20.43 13.12
N PHE A 37 -15.27 -19.93 13.67
CA PHE A 37 -15.89 -20.43 14.90
C PHE A 37 -17.18 -21.20 14.60
N ASP A 38 -17.58 -22.05 15.54
CA ASP A 38 -18.90 -22.68 15.53
C ASP A 38 -20.02 -21.61 15.50
N PRO A 39 -21.11 -21.80 14.72
CA PRO A 39 -22.22 -20.86 14.62
C PRO A 39 -22.82 -20.40 15.97
N SER A 40 -22.74 -21.23 17.01
CA SER A 40 -23.24 -20.90 18.35
C SER A 40 -22.33 -19.92 19.11
N TYR A 41 -21.04 -19.86 18.79
CA TYR A 41 -20.03 -19.14 19.58
C TYR A 41 -20.25 -17.62 19.60
N VAL A 42 -20.55 -17.01 18.44
CA VAL A 42 -20.89 -15.58 18.36
C VAL A 42 -22.16 -15.26 19.16
N SER A 43 -23.16 -16.13 19.10
CA SER A 43 -24.40 -15.99 19.88
C SER A 43 -24.15 -16.09 21.39
N HIS A 44 -23.20 -16.91 21.79
CA HIS A 44 -22.80 -17.07 23.17
C HIS A 44 -22.00 -15.89 23.72
N VAL A 45 -21.11 -15.30 22.93
CA VAL A 45 -20.37 -14.09 23.32
C VAL A 45 -21.32 -12.89 23.39
N GLU A 46 -22.15 -12.66 22.37
CA GLU A 46 -23.14 -11.57 22.41
C GLU A 46 -24.19 -11.78 23.52
N GLY A 47 -24.51 -13.03 23.84
CA GLY A 47 -25.42 -13.38 24.94
C GLY A 47 -24.76 -13.45 26.32
N ARG A 48 -23.50 -13.02 26.47
CA ARG A 48 -22.71 -13.02 27.72
C ARG A 48 -22.54 -14.41 28.38
N ARG A 49 -22.83 -15.49 27.66
CA ARG A 49 -22.63 -16.87 28.11
C ARG A 49 -21.17 -17.30 28.01
N HIS A 50 -20.43 -16.70 27.08
CA HIS A 50 -18.99 -16.88 26.94
C HIS A 50 -18.26 -15.54 27.05
N LYS A 51 -17.08 -15.57 27.65
CA LYS A 51 -16.17 -14.41 27.69
C LYS A 51 -15.47 -14.30 26.34
N PRO A 52 -15.36 -13.09 25.76
CA PRO A 52 -14.58 -12.92 24.54
C PRO A 52 -13.12 -13.25 24.82
N THR A 53 -12.48 -13.91 23.86
CA THR A 53 -11.03 -14.17 23.86
C THR A 53 -10.34 -13.17 22.93
N GLU A 54 -9.02 -13.01 23.08
CA GLU A 54 -8.22 -12.16 22.19
C GLU A 54 -8.37 -12.59 20.73
N ASP A 55 -8.28 -13.90 20.47
CA ASP A 55 -8.45 -14.49 19.13
C ASP A 55 -9.84 -14.16 18.55
N PHE A 56 -10.90 -14.28 19.35
CA PHE A 56 -12.25 -13.92 18.93
C PHE A 56 -12.37 -12.42 18.61
N ALA A 57 -11.86 -11.55 19.49
CA ALA A 57 -11.93 -10.10 19.30
C ALA A 57 -11.15 -9.63 18.05
N ARG A 58 -9.94 -10.16 17.82
CA ARG A 58 -9.13 -9.83 16.63
C ARG A 58 -9.77 -10.30 15.33
N ARG A 59 -10.35 -11.51 15.32
CA ARG A 59 -11.05 -12.02 14.13
C ARG A 59 -12.34 -11.26 13.86
N ALA A 60 -13.09 -10.91 14.90
CA ALA A 60 -14.28 -10.08 14.74
C ALA A 60 -13.93 -8.69 14.19
N GLU A 61 -12.91 -8.05 14.76
CA GLU A 61 -12.38 -6.75 14.31
C GLU A 61 -12.07 -6.76 12.81
N ALA A 62 -11.38 -7.79 12.35
CA ALA A 62 -10.88 -7.83 10.99
C ALA A 62 -11.90 -8.40 9.97
N VAL A 63 -12.78 -9.33 10.36
CA VAL A 63 -13.91 -9.76 9.52
C VAL A 63 -14.96 -8.66 9.36
N LEU A 64 -15.18 -7.87 10.40
CA LEU A 64 -16.13 -6.75 10.37
C LEU A 64 -15.49 -5.45 9.86
N GLY A 65 -14.15 -5.37 9.80
CA GLY A 65 -13.42 -4.18 9.39
C GLY A 65 -13.78 -2.99 10.28
N ALA A 66 -13.65 -3.15 11.59
CA ALA A 66 -14.15 -2.22 12.61
C ALA A 66 -13.16 -1.09 13.01
N GLY A 67 -12.06 -0.92 12.25
CA GLY A 67 -11.13 0.20 12.41
C GLY A 67 -10.42 0.28 13.77
N GLY A 68 -10.36 -0.82 14.52
CA GLY A 68 -9.80 -0.94 15.86
C GLY A 68 -10.83 -0.84 17.00
N ALA A 69 -12.10 -0.58 16.70
CA ALA A 69 -13.11 -0.32 17.71
C ALA A 69 -13.45 -1.56 18.57
N ILE A 70 -13.53 -2.75 17.97
CA ILE A 70 -13.80 -4.01 18.70
C ILE A 70 -12.55 -4.39 19.49
N TRP A 71 -11.37 -4.19 18.90
CA TRP A 71 -10.10 -4.48 19.53
C TRP A 71 -9.84 -3.61 20.77
N GLN A 72 -10.07 -2.31 20.69
CA GLN A 72 -9.92 -1.40 21.81
C GLN A 72 -10.83 -1.79 22.99
N ARG A 73 -12.10 -2.12 22.73
CA ARG A 73 -13.03 -2.57 23.78
C ARG A 73 -12.60 -3.90 24.41
N PHE A 74 -11.98 -4.77 23.63
CA PHE A 74 -11.41 -6.00 24.17
C PHE A 74 -10.23 -5.71 25.10
N GLN A 75 -9.31 -4.81 24.72
CA GLN A 75 -8.17 -4.42 25.57
C GLN A 75 -8.62 -3.82 26.91
N GLU A 76 -9.58 -2.89 26.86
CA GLU A 76 -10.18 -2.29 28.07
C GLU A 76 -10.82 -3.37 28.98
N TYR A 77 -11.53 -4.34 28.39
CA TYR A 77 -12.09 -5.48 29.11
C TYR A 77 -11.02 -6.38 29.72
N ASP A 78 -9.96 -6.69 28.97
CA ASP A 78 -8.92 -7.64 29.35
C ASP A 78 -7.99 -7.10 30.45
N GLU A 79 -7.65 -5.80 30.38
CA GLU A 79 -6.90 -5.10 31.42
C GLU A 79 -7.64 -5.13 32.77
N LEU A 80 -8.93 -4.77 32.76
CA LEU A 80 -9.76 -4.79 33.97
C LEU A 80 -9.95 -6.20 34.52
N ARG A 81 -9.94 -7.22 33.65
CA ARG A 81 -10.04 -8.63 34.04
C ARG A 81 -8.76 -9.15 34.71
N HIS A 82 -7.58 -8.72 34.24
CA HIS A 82 -6.28 -9.21 34.73
C HIS A 82 -5.73 -8.42 35.93
N ALA A 83 -6.27 -7.24 36.23
CA ALA A 83 -5.89 -6.44 37.40
C ALA A 83 -6.15 -7.11 38.77
N ARG A 84 -6.70 -8.34 38.83
CA ARG A 84 -7.09 -9.04 40.07
C ARG A 84 -6.30 -10.31 40.42
N THR A 85 -5.25 -10.70 39.69
CA THR A 85 -4.50 -11.93 40.01
C THR A 85 -2.98 -11.73 39.93
N PRO A 86 -2.26 -11.64 41.07
CA PRO A 86 -0.80 -11.75 41.08
C PRO A 86 -0.40 -13.23 41.27
N GLY A 87 0.28 -13.82 40.28
CA GLY A 87 0.80 -15.19 40.30
C GLY A 87 1.94 -15.36 39.29
N PRO A 88 2.89 -16.29 39.53
CA PRO A 88 4.28 -16.21 39.07
C PRO A 88 4.42 -16.40 37.56
N HIS A 89 5.47 -15.78 37.01
CA HIS A 89 5.92 -15.91 35.62
C HIS A 89 5.83 -17.36 35.12
N ARG A 90 4.80 -17.65 34.34
CA ARG A 90 4.80 -18.68 33.31
C ARG A 90 5.09 -17.99 32.00
N ASP A 91 6.08 -18.48 31.27
CA ASP A 91 6.39 -18.03 29.92
C ASP A 91 5.09 -17.88 29.10
N SER A 92 4.86 -16.66 28.62
CA SER A 92 3.65 -16.33 27.88
C SER A 92 3.66 -17.11 26.56
N PRO A 93 2.60 -17.86 26.22
CA PRO A 93 2.45 -18.36 24.87
C PRO A 93 2.34 -17.15 23.93
N VAL A 94 3.15 -17.21 22.87
CA VAL A 94 3.42 -16.18 21.88
C VAL A 94 2.13 -15.50 21.38
N ARG A 95 2.10 -14.16 21.46
CA ARG A 95 1.03 -13.29 20.97
C ARG A 95 0.87 -13.39 19.44
N SER A 96 -0.20 -14.03 18.98
CA SER A 96 -0.58 -14.12 17.58
C SER A 96 -1.30 -12.84 17.11
N GLN A 97 -0.58 -11.97 16.39
CA GLN A 97 -1.20 -10.96 15.52
C GLN A 97 -1.94 -11.69 14.38
N TRP A 98 -3.24 -11.42 14.19
CA TRP A 98 -4.03 -12.02 13.09
C TRP A 98 -4.02 -11.12 11.84
N LEU A 99 -3.94 -11.78 10.68
CA LEU A 99 -3.77 -11.27 9.31
C LEU A 99 -5.08 -11.40 8.51
N PRO A 100 -5.31 -10.55 7.48
CA PRO A 100 -6.50 -10.64 6.64
C PRO A 100 -6.59 -11.96 5.86
N PRO A 101 -7.79 -12.41 5.45
CA PRO A 101 -7.96 -13.62 4.66
C PRO A 101 -7.20 -13.53 3.33
N GLY A 102 -6.36 -14.54 3.04
CA GLY A 102 -5.49 -14.59 1.86
C GLY A 102 -4.05 -14.11 2.08
N ALA A 103 -3.75 -13.37 3.15
CA ALA A 103 -2.42 -12.84 3.45
C ALA A 103 -1.60 -13.78 4.35
N GLY A 104 -1.67 -15.10 4.15
CA GLY A 104 -1.15 -16.10 5.09
C GLY A 104 0.34 -16.00 5.45
N LEU A 105 1.14 -15.15 4.82
CA LEU A 105 2.57 -15.07 5.07
C LEU A 105 2.95 -13.80 5.84
N VAL A 106 3.55 -14.00 7.02
CA VAL A 106 4.09 -12.95 7.89
C VAL A 106 5.60 -12.90 7.73
N VAL A 107 6.17 -11.69 7.68
CA VAL A 107 7.60 -11.48 7.84
C VAL A 107 7.86 -11.16 9.32
N GLU A 108 8.30 -12.14 10.10
CA GLU A 108 8.62 -11.91 11.52
C GLU A 108 9.85 -10.99 11.68
N ARG A 109 10.80 -11.08 10.76
CA ARG A 109 11.98 -10.21 10.73
C ARG A 109 12.48 -10.02 9.31
N GLU A 110 12.82 -8.80 8.94
CA GLU A 110 13.54 -8.48 7.71
C GLU A 110 14.83 -7.75 8.04
N ILE A 111 15.94 -8.20 7.45
CA ILE A 111 17.21 -7.48 7.41
C ILE A 111 17.57 -7.31 5.95
N ALA A 112 17.64 -6.05 5.50
CA ALA A 112 18.08 -5.72 4.16
C ALA A 112 19.37 -4.92 4.23
N GLU A 113 20.41 -5.39 3.56
CA GLU A 113 21.73 -4.77 3.49
C GLU A 113 22.07 -4.44 2.05
N LEU A 114 22.56 -3.23 1.81
CA LEU A 114 23.22 -2.85 0.56
C LEU A 114 24.70 -2.58 0.84
N ALA A 115 25.57 -3.36 0.21
CA ALA A 115 27.01 -3.25 0.37
C ALA A 115 27.66 -2.81 -0.94
N TYR A 116 28.53 -1.80 -0.89
CA TYR A 116 29.34 -1.41 -2.05
C TYR A 116 30.66 -2.16 -2.04
N THR A 117 31.01 -2.87 -3.12
CA THR A 117 32.28 -3.59 -3.27
C THR A 117 32.70 -3.54 -4.74
N ASP A 118 33.92 -3.10 -5.00
CA ASP A 118 34.58 -3.18 -6.31
C ASP A 118 33.73 -2.67 -7.51
N GLY A 119 33.16 -1.47 -7.39
CA GLY A 119 32.38 -0.85 -8.48
C GLY A 119 30.95 -1.38 -8.61
N ALA A 120 30.48 -2.16 -7.63
CA ALA A 120 29.14 -2.71 -7.65
C ALA A 120 28.46 -2.62 -6.27
N TYR A 121 27.13 -2.61 -6.29
CA TYR A 121 26.30 -2.75 -5.11
C TYR A 121 25.73 -4.16 -5.03
N ARG A 122 26.01 -4.85 -3.93
CA ARG A 122 25.41 -6.14 -3.58
C ARG A 122 24.30 -5.93 -2.56
N CYS A 123 23.08 -6.26 -2.96
CA CYS A 123 21.91 -6.25 -2.09
C CYS A 123 21.71 -7.65 -1.50
N ARG A 124 21.57 -7.75 -0.18
CA ARG A 124 21.26 -8.99 0.53
C ARG A 124 20.05 -8.77 1.43
N VAL A 125 19.06 -9.64 1.31
CA VAL A 125 17.85 -9.60 2.14
C VAL A 125 17.67 -10.94 2.81
N LEU A 126 17.55 -10.90 4.14
CA LEU A 126 17.19 -12.03 4.99
C LEU A 126 15.80 -11.79 5.56
N ARG A 127 14.92 -12.78 5.47
CA ARG A 127 13.56 -12.73 6.00
C ARG A 127 13.22 -13.98 6.79
N SER A 128 12.86 -13.83 8.06
CA SER A 128 12.19 -14.88 8.83
C SER A 128 10.70 -14.85 8.52
N LEU A 129 10.19 -15.92 7.95
CA LEU A 129 8.83 -16.06 7.47
C LEU A 129 8.02 -16.99 8.38
N TYR A 130 6.76 -16.66 8.60
CA TYR A 130 5.79 -17.51 9.28
C TYR A 130 4.53 -17.64 8.43
N ASN A 131 4.10 -18.86 8.15
CA ASN A 131 2.85 -19.10 7.46
C ASN A 131 1.69 -19.16 8.47
N ALA A 132 1.02 -18.03 8.65
CA ALA A 132 -0.24 -17.88 9.38
C ALA A 132 -1.49 -18.23 8.54
N GLY A 133 -1.32 -18.63 7.28
CA GLY A 133 -2.40 -19.00 6.37
C GLY A 133 -2.93 -20.41 6.59
N VAL A 134 -3.85 -20.82 5.72
CA VAL A 134 -4.45 -22.17 5.71
C VAL A 134 -3.95 -23.03 4.54
N GLU A 135 -3.16 -22.44 3.65
CA GLU A 135 -2.57 -23.12 2.48
C GLU A 135 -1.04 -23.09 2.53
N PRO A 136 -0.36 -24.10 1.96
CA PRO A 136 1.10 -24.08 1.83
C PRO A 136 1.58 -22.94 0.92
N VAL A 137 2.65 -22.27 1.33
CA VAL A 137 3.32 -21.26 0.50
C VAL A 137 4.39 -21.94 -0.34
N THR A 138 4.21 -21.92 -1.65
CA THR A 138 5.10 -22.60 -2.62
C THR A 138 6.05 -21.64 -3.33
N ARG A 139 5.82 -20.33 -3.22
CA ARG A 139 6.65 -19.30 -3.86
C ARG A 139 6.63 -17.96 -3.12
N TYR A 140 7.65 -17.15 -3.36
CA TYR A 140 7.83 -15.83 -2.77
C TYR A 140 8.21 -14.79 -3.85
N LEU A 141 7.54 -13.63 -3.87
CA LEU A 141 7.81 -12.58 -4.85
C LEU A 141 9.01 -11.73 -4.43
N VAL A 142 10.01 -11.61 -5.30
CA VAL A 142 11.11 -10.66 -5.16
C VAL A 142 11.03 -9.64 -6.29
N LYS A 143 11.17 -8.36 -5.93
CA LYS A 143 11.25 -7.24 -6.87
C LYS A 143 12.63 -6.59 -6.75
N MET A 144 13.30 -6.42 -7.89
CA MET A 144 14.61 -5.80 -8.02
C MET A 144 14.45 -4.63 -8.98
N ALA A 145 14.52 -3.41 -8.45
CA ALA A 145 14.38 -2.19 -9.24
C ALA A 145 15.45 -1.22 -8.78
N VAL A 146 16.18 -0.67 -9.74
CA VAL A 146 17.25 0.31 -9.53
C VAL A 146 16.95 1.50 -10.42
N ASP A 147 17.36 2.68 -9.96
CA ASP A 147 17.21 3.91 -10.71
C ASP A 147 18.38 4.83 -10.34
N ARG A 148 19.16 5.20 -11.36
CA ARG A 148 20.29 6.10 -11.21
C ARG A 148 19.85 7.54 -10.98
N TYR A 149 18.73 7.95 -11.58
CA TYR A 149 18.26 9.34 -11.62
C TYR A 149 16.81 9.48 -11.14
N PRO A 150 16.45 9.05 -9.90
CA PRO A 150 15.06 8.98 -9.45
C PRO A 150 14.31 10.32 -9.47
N ASN A 151 15.01 11.45 -9.59
CA ASN A 151 14.46 12.80 -9.69
C ASN A 151 14.36 13.34 -11.14
N ASP A 152 14.92 12.64 -12.13
CA ASP A 152 14.80 12.94 -13.57
C ASP A 152 14.23 11.71 -14.31
N PRO A 153 12.89 11.59 -14.42
CA PRO A 153 12.26 10.47 -15.12
C PRO A 153 12.70 10.31 -16.57
N THR A 154 13.05 11.41 -17.25
CA THR A 154 13.48 11.36 -18.66
C THR A 154 14.90 10.81 -18.75
N GLY A 155 15.78 11.27 -17.86
CA GLY A 155 17.12 10.73 -17.65
C GLY A 155 17.09 9.25 -17.29
N SER A 156 16.27 8.85 -16.31
CA SER A 156 16.09 7.44 -15.92
C SER A 156 15.68 6.58 -17.11
N ASN A 157 14.64 6.97 -17.85
CA ASN A 157 14.15 6.20 -19.00
C ASN A 157 15.19 6.07 -20.12
N ARG A 158 15.99 7.11 -20.36
CA ARG A 158 17.12 7.04 -21.31
C ARG A 158 18.20 6.10 -20.78
N HIS A 159 18.62 6.28 -19.54
CA HIS A 159 19.68 5.49 -18.92
C HIS A 159 19.33 4.01 -18.83
N HIS A 160 18.09 3.64 -18.47
CA HIS A 160 17.64 2.24 -18.45
C HIS A 160 17.69 1.59 -19.83
N ARG A 161 17.35 2.31 -20.91
CA ARG A 161 17.43 1.77 -22.27
C ARG A 161 18.87 1.57 -22.73
N GLU A 162 19.77 2.46 -22.32
CA GLU A 162 21.20 2.39 -22.67
C GLU A 162 21.95 1.36 -21.82
N ASN A 163 21.52 1.17 -20.56
CA ASN A 163 22.17 0.33 -19.56
C ASN A 163 21.14 -0.61 -18.90
N PRO A 164 20.49 -1.51 -19.65
CA PRO A 164 19.43 -2.35 -19.12
C PRO A 164 19.96 -3.24 -18.00
N LEU A 165 19.16 -3.43 -16.96
CA LEU A 165 19.43 -4.42 -15.93
C LEU A 165 19.30 -5.81 -16.55
N THR A 166 20.22 -6.74 -16.30
CA THR A 166 20.14 -8.12 -16.83
C THR A 166 20.19 -9.15 -15.71
N PHE A 167 19.62 -10.34 -15.93
CA PHE A 167 19.71 -11.43 -14.94
C PHE A 167 21.13 -11.98 -14.78
N GLU A 168 21.94 -11.89 -15.83
CA GLU A 168 23.36 -12.27 -15.80
C GLU A 168 24.15 -11.37 -14.86
N GLU A 169 23.97 -10.05 -14.97
CA GLU A 169 24.57 -9.08 -14.04
C GLU A 169 24.07 -9.26 -12.61
N LEU A 170 22.76 -9.49 -12.46
CA LEU A 170 22.14 -9.61 -11.15
C LEU A 170 22.70 -10.76 -10.31
N ASP A 171 23.19 -11.83 -10.95
CA ASP A 171 23.72 -13.03 -10.29
C ASP A 171 22.86 -13.48 -9.09
N VAL A 172 21.56 -13.63 -9.37
CA VAL A 172 20.56 -13.84 -8.32
C VAL A 172 20.74 -15.21 -7.67
N HIS A 173 21.02 -15.18 -6.37
CA HIS A 173 21.10 -16.37 -5.53
C HIS A 173 20.08 -16.29 -4.39
N ALA A 174 19.44 -17.41 -4.09
CA ALA A 174 18.48 -17.52 -3.01
C ALA A 174 18.58 -18.87 -2.31
N VAL A 175 18.37 -18.87 -1.00
CA VAL A 175 18.35 -20.06 -0.14
C VAL A 175 17.21 -19.97 0.87
N ALA A 176 16.71 -21.12 1.33
CA ALA A 176 15.76 -21.25 2.45
C ALA A 176 16.36 -22.13 3.55
N GLY A 177 16.16 -21.78 4.82
CA GLY A 177 16.79 -22.41 5.97
C GLY A 177 17.95 -21.59 6.55
N GLU A 178 18.59 -22.11 7.59
CA GLU A 178 19.69 -21.45 8.30
C GLU A 178 20.89 -22.40 8.45
N GLY A 179 22.11 -21.82 8.45
CA GLY A 179 23.35 -22.57 8.59
C GLY A 179 23.53 -23.66 7.52
N ASP A 180 24.02 -24.82 7.94
CA ASP A 180 24.29 -25.96 7.05
C ASP A 180 23.01 -26.62 6.50
N ALA A 181 21.84 -26.28 7.04
CA ALA A 181 20.54 -26.75 6.57
C ALA A 181 19.92 -25.84 5.50
N ALA A 182 20.63 -24.80 5.05
CA ALA A 182 20.14 -23.91 4.00
C ALA A 182 20.09 -24.61 2.64
N GLU A 183 18.91 -24.70 2.05
CA GLU A 183 18.68 -25.27 0.74
C GLU A 183 18.60 -24.18 -0.34
N PRO A 184 19.29 -24.34 -1.50
CA PRO A 184 19.12 -23.44 -2.64
C PRO A 184 17.66 -23.35 -3.07
N MET A 185 17.21 -22.17 -3.48
CA MET A 185 15.88 -21.97 -4.05
C MET A 185 15.99 -21.76 -5.56
N ARG A 186 15.21 -22.51 -6.34
CA ARG A 186 14.99 -22.18 -7.75
C ARG A 186 14.16 -20.92 -7.86
N TRP A 187 14.28 -20.20 -8.97
CA TRP A 187 13.43 -19.06 -9.26
C TRP A 187 12.93 -19.06 -10.70
N ARG A 188 11.85 -18.31 -10.94
CA ARG A 188 11.28 -18.10 -12.27
C ARG A 188 11.01 -16.63 -12.51
N VAL A 189 11.26 -16.16 -13.72
CA VAL A 189 10.94 -14.80 -14.15
C VAL A 189 9.42 -14.60 -14.11
N LYS A 190 9.00 -13.48 -13.51
CA LYS A 190 7.62 -12.98 -13.55
C LYS A 190 7.53 -11.73 -14.43
N LEU A 191 8.50 -10.83 -14.30
CA LEU A 191 8.58 -9.60 -15.08
C LEU A 191 10.04 -9.34 -15.45
N ASP A 192 10.24 -8.96 -16.69
CA ASP A 192 11.54 -8.57 -17.23
C ASP A 192 11.40 -7.23 -17.96
N ARG A 193 11.92 -6.15 -17.36
CA ARG A 193 11.98 -4.80 -17.93
C ARG A 193 13.37 -4.22 -17.71
N ASP A 194 13.78 -3.29 -18.56
CA ASP A 194 15.10 -2.63 -18.49
C ASP A 194 15.42 -2.07 -17.11
N ALA A 195 14.43 -1.48 -16.44
CA ALA A 195 14.58 -0.83 -15.13
C ALA A 195 14.26 -1.73 -13.92
N ALA A 196 13.63 -2.89 -14.15
CA ALA A 196 13.08 -3.69 -13.05
C ALA A 196 12.88 -5.16 -13.44
N LYS A 197 13.26 -6.05 -12.52
CA LYS A 197 12.99 -7.49 -12.61
C LYS A 197 12.08 -7.91 -11.47
N GLU A 198 11.13 -8.80 -11.76
CA GLU A 198 10.39 -9.54 -10.74
C GLU A 198 10.59 -11.03 -10.94
N ILE A 199 10.88 -11.74 -9.85
CA ILE A 199 11.02 -13.20 -9.86
C ILE A 199 10.16 -13.83 -8.76
N TRP A 200 9.71 -15.05 -9.04
CA TRP A 200 9.19 -15.96 -8.02
C TRP A 200 10.35 -16.83 -7.52
N LEU A 201 10.78 -16.64 -6.28
CA LEU A 201 11.54 -17.66 -5.58
C LEU A 201 10.61 -18.83 -5.30
N LEU A 202 11.03 -20.04 -5.60
CA LEU A 202 10.25 -21.25 -5.40
C LEU A 202 10.79 -21.97 -4.18
N PHE A 203 9.88 -22.44 -3.32
CA PHE A 203 10.20 -23.40 -2.26
C PHE A 203 10.42 -24.78 -2.89
N ALA A 204 11.41 -24.85 -3.78
CA ALA A 204 11.78 -26.01 -4.56
C ALA A 204 13.22 -25.87 -5.08
N ASN A 205 13.89 -27.01 -5.22
CA ASN A 205 15.25 -27.12 -5.74
C ASN A 205 15.38 -28.34 -6.65
N GLU A 206 16.61 -28.82 -6.86
CA GLU A 206 16.86 -30.01 -7.69
C GLU A 206 16.42 -31.31 -7.02
N ARG A 207 16.36 -31.34 -5.68
CA ARG A 207 16.01 -32.51 -4.87
C ARG A 207 14.51 -32.65 -4.68
N GLY A 208 13.73 -31.57 -4.80
CA GLY A 208 12.28 -31.61 -4.72
C GLY A 208 11.64 -30.27 -4.38
N GLN A 209 10.38 -30.33 -3.93
CA GLN A 209 9.63 -29.19 -3.41
C GLN A 209 9.61 -29.26 -1.88
N PHE A 210 9.71 -28.11 -1.22
CA PHE A 210 9.67 -27.94 0.23
C PHE A 210 8.75 -26.77 0.61
N PRO A 211 7.44 -26.82 0.29
CA PRO A 211 6.51 -25.73 0.60
C PRO A 211 6.55 -25.37 2.08
N LEU A 212 6.36 -24.09 2.39
CA LEU A 212 6.19 -23.64 3.77
C LEU A 212 4.73 -23.89 4.18
N TYR A 213 4.46 -24.92 4.98
CA TYR A 213 3.11 -25.31 5.37
C TYR A 213 2.52 -24.38 6.43
N PRO A 214 1.18 -24.34 6.58
CA PRO A 214 0.51 -23.62 7.66
C PRO A 214 1.12 -23.92 9.03
N GLY A 215 1.43 -22.87 9.80
CA GLY A 215 2.03 -22.96 11.13
C GLY A 215 3.56 -23.05 11.13
N GLU A 216 4.20 -23.27 9.99
CA GLU A 216 5.65 -23.41 9.90
C GLU A 216 6.37 -22.07 9.81
N ARG A 217 7.67 -22.12 10.12
CA ARG A 217 8.62 -21.01 9.98
C ARG A 217 9.78 -21.44 9.11
N THR A 218 10.32 -20.48 8.38
CA THR A 218 11.58 -20.66 7.65
C THR A 218 12.26 -19.31 7.49
N THR A 219 13.56 -19.32 7.29
CA THR A 219 14.30 -18.12 6.87
C THR A 219 14.57 -18.23 5.38
N ILE A 220 14.28 -17.17 4.63
CA ILE A 220 14.76 -17.05 3.25
C ILE A 220 15.83 -15.99 3.19
N GLN A 221 16.83 -16.21 2.36
CA GLN A 221 17.82 -15.22 2.00
C GLN A 221 17.93 -15.15 0.50
N TYR A 222 17.91 -13.95 -0.05
CA TYR A 222 18.26 -13.72 -1.45
C TYR A 222 19.20 -12.54 -1.57
N ALA A 223 20.04 -12.59 -2.59
CA ALA A 223 20.94 -11.49 -2.91
C ALA A 223 21.18 -11.40 -4.41
N TYR A 224 21.56 -10.20 -4.83
CA TYR A 224 21.82 -9.84 -6.21
C TYR A 224 22.81 -8.67 -6.24
N THR A 225 23.50 -8.51 -7.37
CA THR A 225 24.53 -7.50 -7.59
C THR A 225 24.13 -6.59 -8.74
N VAL A 226 24.51 -5.32 -8.69
CA VAL A 226 24.25 -4.36 -9.77
C VAL A 226 25.43 -3.41 -9.86
N GLY A 227 25.83 -3.04 -11.08
CA GLY A 227 26.89 -2.07 -11.32
C GLY A 227 26.57 -0.69 -10.70
N GLU A 228 27.60 0.00 -10.23
CA GLU A 228 27.46 1.32 -9.62
C GLU A 228 26.88 2.37 -10.57
N GLU A 229 27.06 2.19 -11.87
CA GLU A 229 26.55 3.07 -12.92
C GLU A 229 25.02 3.06 -12.99
N LYS A 230 24.36 1.99 -12.54
CA LYS A 230 22.90 1.81 -12.57
C LYS A 230 22.20 2.15 -11.25
N TRP A 231 22.92 2.17 -10.14
CA TRP A 231 22.35 2.41 -8.81
C TRP A 231 22.55 3.88 -8.36
N GLY A 232 21.46 4.58 -8.03
CA GLY A 232 21.50 5.93 -7.46
C GLY A 232 21.95 5.96 -5.99
N GLN A 233 22.02 7.14 -5.38
CA GLN A 233 22.40 7.25 -3.96
C GLN A 233 21.23 7.00 -2.99
N TRP A 234 20.54 5.87 -3.17
CA TRP A 234 19.40 5.48 -2.35
C TRP A 234 19.25 3.96 -2.20
N PHE A 235 18.67 3.52 -1.10
CA PHE A 235 18.29 2.13 -0.86
C PHE A 235 16.96 2.06 -0.11
N GLN A 236 15.97 1.38 -0.68
CA GLN A 236 14.58 1.42 -0.19
C GLN A 236 13.97 0.04 0.03
N ARG A 237 13.22 -0.10 1.14
CA ARG A 237 12.42 -1.29 1.47
C ARG A 237 10.93 -0.95 1.53
N ALA A 238 10.14 -1.57 0.65
CA ALA A 238 8.68 -1.47 0.67
C ALA A 238 8.07 -2.60 1.50
N VAL A 239 7.20 -2.26 2.45
CA VAL A 239 6.57 -3.23 3.35
C VAL A 239 5.25 -3.69 2.75
N ARG A 240 5.26 -4.87 2.12
CA ARG A 240 4.13 -5.41 1.35
C ARG A 240 3.43 -6.60 2.01
N LEU A 241 4.06 -7.17 3.03
CA LEU A 241 3.49 -8.20 3.89
C LEU A 241 3.50 -7.68 5.32
N PRO A 242 2.59 -8.16 6.19
CA PRO A 242 2.68 -7.86 7.61
C PRO A 242 4.05 -8.23 8.14
N THR A 243 4.77 -7.22 8.63
CA THR A 243 6.17 -7.31 9.03
C THR A 243 6.30 -6.87 10.47
N ARG A 244 6.89 -7.70 11.32
CA ARG A 244 7.03 -7.36 12.76
C ARG A 244 8.24 -6.49 13.05
N SER A 245 9.34 -6.69 12.33
CA SER A 245 10.56 -5.90 12.48
C SER A 245 11.26 -5.73 11.13
N LEU A 246 11.80 -4.54 10.90
CA LEU A 246 12.57 -4.21 9.71
C LEU A 246 13.88 -3.54 10.11
N THR A 247 14.98 -4.05 9.57
CA THR A 247 16.31 -3.43 9.63
C THR A 247 16.78 -3.13 8.21
N VAL A 248 17.22 -1.88 7.97
CA VAL A 248 17.84 -1.44 6.73
C VAL A 248 19.28 -1.03 7.03
N ARG A 249 20.23 -1.57 6.27
CA ARG A 249 21.66 -1.36 6.49
C ARG A 249 22.36 -0.93 5.19
N LEU A 250 23.25 0.04 5.30
CA LEU A 250 24.22 0.39 4.28
C LEU A 250 25.62 0.03 4.75
N ASN A 251 26.42 -0.59 3.88
CA ASN A 251 27.79 -0.97 4.14
C ASN A 251 28.69 -0.40 3.04
N LEU A 252 29.30 0.75 3.33
CA LEU A 252 30.03 1.56 2.36
C LEU A 252 31.52 1.64 2.75
N PRO A 253 32.47 1.80 1.81
CA PRO A 253 33.86 2.08 2.16
C PRO A 253 34.00 3.36 2.99
N GLU A 254 34.73 3.29 4.09
CA GLU A 254 34.95 4.45 4.97
C GLU A 254 35.68 5.58 4.24
N ARG A 255 36.62 5.24 3.34
CA ARG A 255 37.38 6.18 2.50
C ARG A 255 36.53 7.08 1.61
N PHE A 256 35.27 6.71 1.34
CA PHE A 256 34.36 7.55 0.57
C PHE A 256 33.71 8.66 1.41
N GLU A 257 33.97 8.67 2.72
CA GLU A 257 33.37 9.61 3.69
C GLU A 257 31.84 9.74 3.53
N PRO A 258 31.09 8.62 3.61
CA PRO A 258 29.65 8.64 3.38
C PRO A 258 28.91 9.42 4.46
N GLN A 259 27.93 10.21 4.03
CA GLN A 259 26.90 10.79 4.89
C GLN A 259 25.55 10.20 4.52
N VAL A 260 24.82 9.69 5.51
CA VAL A 260 23.59 8.93 5.29
C VAL A 260 22.45 9.53 6.11
N TRP A 261 21.26 9.58 5.52
CA TRP A 261 20.01 9.92 6.21
C TRP A 261 18.90 8.97 5.79
N GLY A 262 17.83 8.90 6.59
CA GLY A 262 16.69 8.01 6.35
C GLY A 262 15.39 8.77 6.23
N VAL A 263 14.54 8.33 5.31
CA VAL A 263 13.17 8.81 5.13
C VAL A 263 12.16 7.65 5.14
N GLU A 264 11.04 7.87 5.81
CA GLU A 264 9.84 7.04 5.74
C GLU A 264 8.86 7.70 4.78
N VAL A 265 8.52 6.99 3.70
CA VAL A 265 7.50 7.37 2.73
C VAL A 265 6.26 6.52 2.98
N SER A 266 5.21 7.16 3.50
CA SER A 266 3.89 6.55 3.67
C SER A 266 2.90 7.12 2.64
N LEU A 267 1.65 6.65 2.69
CA LEU A 267 0.56 7.22 1.88
C LEU A 267 0.35 8.72 2.09
N ASN A 268 0.70 9.23 3.29
CA ASN A 268 0.30 10.57 3.74
C ASN A 268 1.49 11.52 3.96
N ALA A 269 2.71 11.03 3.99
CA ALA A 269 3.87 11.88 4.23
C ALA A 269 5.17 11.18 3.82
N GLU A 270 6.15 12.01 3.46
CA GLU A 270 7.56 11.63 3.48
C GLU A 270 8.19 12.40 4.64
N VAL A 271 8.61 11.67 5.65
CA VAL A 271 9.15 12.22 6.90
C VAL A 271 10.51 11.58 7.19
N PRO A 272 11.41 12.27 7.90
CA PRO A 272 12.60 11.61 8.45
C PRO A 272 12.20 10.37 9.26
N VAL A 273 13.01 9.32 9.17
CA VAL A 273 12.80 8.15 10.02
C VAL A 273 12.79 8.53 11.49
N ARG A 274 11.89 7.91 12.27
CA ARG A 274 11.62 8.30 13.67
C ARG A 274 12.72 7.88 14.63
N THR A 275 13.36 6.76 14.35
CA THR A 275 14.49 6.24 15.13
C THR A 275 15.80 6.73 14.51
N PRO A 276 16.80 7.11 15.33
CA PRO A 276 18.09 7.55 14.82
C PRO A 276 18.77 6.48 13.95
N LEU A 277 19.50 6.92 12.94
CA LEU A 277 20.40 6.07 12.17
C LEU A 277 21.68 5.85 12.98
N GLU A 278 22.00 4.59 13.27
CA GLU A 278 23.25 4.24 13.95
C GLU A 278 24.37 4.12 12.93
N ARG A 279 25.57 4.61 13.29
CA ARG A 279 26.78 4.47 12.49
C ARG A 279 27.86 3.76 13.31
N ARG A 280 28.52 2.79 12.70
CA ARG A 280 29.77 2.18 13.21
C ARG A 280 30.78 2.05 12.08
N ASN A 281 32.07 2.12 12.41
CA ASN A 281 33.15 1.84 11.47
C ASN A 281 33.86 0.56 11.88
N GLU A 282 34.08 -0.36 10.94
CA GLU A 282 34.70 -1.66 11.18
C GLU A 282 35.46 -2.11 9.93
N GLY A 283 36.74 -2.45 10.06
CA GLY A 283 37.54 -2.99 8.95
C GLY A 283 37.63 -2.07 7.71
N GLY A 284 37.67 -0.75 7.88
CA GLY A 284 37.68 0.22 6.79
C GLY A 284 36.32 0.40 6.09
N ARG A 285 35.24 -0.09 6.71
CA ARG A 285 33.85 0.05 6.24
C ARG A 285 33.09 0.96 7.21
N ALA A 286 32.29 1.87 6.66
CA ALA A 286 31.29 2.63 7.39
C ALA A 286 29.94 1.91 7.23
N ILE A 287 29.42 1.38 8.34
CA ILE A 287 28.15 0.66 8.39
C ILE A 287 27.11 1.54 9.05
N PHE A 288 26.01 1.79 8.32
CA PHE A 288 24.86 2.54 8.80
C PHE A 288 23.68 1.60 8.96
N GLU A 289 23.01 1.67 10.09
CA GLU A 289 21.91 0.76 10.43
C GLU A 289 20.73 1.53 10.99
N TRP A 290 19.55 1.24 10.44
CA TRP A 290 18.29 1.78 10.91
C TRP A 290 17.30 0.64 11.11
N SER A 291 16.51 0.71 12.18
CA SER A 291 15.50 -0.30 12.49
C SER A 291 14.19 0.29 13.02
N THR A 292 13.11 -0.45 12.80
CA THR A 292 11.81 -0.18 13.40
C THR A 292 11.11 -1.49 13.79
N ASP A 293 10.49 -1.46 14.96
CA ASP A 293 9.49 -2.45 15.35
C ASP A 293 8.14 -2.01 14.79
N GLN A 294 7.39 -2.95 14.23
CA GLN A 294 6.09 -2.72 13.60
C GLN A 294 6.10 -1.68 12.45
N PRO A 295 6.91 -1.90 11.39
CA PRO A 295 6.85 -1.04 10.21
C PRO A 295 5.42 -0.99 9.63
N LEU A 296 5.03 0.18 9.14
CA LEU A 296 3.70 0.40 8.58
C LEU A 296 3.52 -0.40 7.29
N LEU A 297 2.45 -1.18 7.21
CA LEU A 297 2.07 -1.84 5.97
C LEU A 297 1.87 -0.78 4.86
N ASN A 298 2.42 -1.06 3.68
CA ASN A 298 2.45 -0.19 2.50
C ASN A 298 3.34 1.05 2.60
N ALA A 299 4.07 1.26 3.70
CA ALA A 299 5.13 2.25 3.76
C ALA A 299 6.40 1.78 3.03
N ARG A 300 7.26 2.74 2.71
CA ARG A 300 8.60 2.53 2.16
C ARG A 300 9.60 3.23 3.06
N TYR A 301 10.66 2.53 3.44
CA TYR A 301 11.75 3.08 4.24
C TYR A 301 12.98 3.17 3.35
N ARG A 302 13.51 4.39 3.18
CA ARG A 302 14.61 4.69 2.26
C ARG A 302 15.78 5.30 3.02
N LEU A 303 16.98 4.75 2.82
CA LEU A 303 18.22 5.39 3.19
C LEU A 303 18.80 6.07 1.95
N GLU A 304 19.28 7.29 2.11
CA GLU A 304 19.95 8.09 1.08
C GLU A 304 21.34 8.47 1.57
N TRP A 305 22.26 8.69 0.64
CA TRP A 305 23.62 9.07 1.00
C TRP A 305 24.26 10.05 0.03
N ARG A 306 25.40 10.58 0.46
CA ARG A 306 26.37 11.26 -0.41
C ARG A 306 27.78 10.91 0.03
N PHE A 307 28.73 11.00 -0.90
CA PHE A 307 30.15 10.83 -0.62
C PHE A 307 30.85 12.19 -0.53
N ARG A 308 31.94 12.25 0.25
CA ARG A 308 32.82 13.42 0.31
C ARG A 308 34.29 13.10 0.01
N GLY A 309 34.65 11.82 0.05
CA GLY A 309 36.00 11.36 -0.26
C GLY A 309 36.29 11.46 -1.76
N ALA A 310 37.51 11.87 -2.10
CA ALA A 310 37.95 12.07 -3.49
C ALA A 310 37.99 10.77 -4.32
N ASP A 311 38.13 9.61 -3.66
CA ASP A 311 38.15 8.29 -4.30
C ASP A 311 36.75 7.71 -4.54
N ALA A 312 35.69 8.46 -4.19
CA ALA A 312 34.33 7.99 -4.32
C ALA A 312 33.86 7.94 -5.78
N PRO A 313 32.90 7.06 -6.12
CA PRO A 313 32.29 7.05 -7.43
C PRO A 313 31.70 8.41 -7.76
N VAL A 314 31.91 8.87 -8.99
CA VAL A 314 31.28 10.10 -9.46
C VAL A 314 29.79 9.83 -9.61
N HIS A 315 29.02 10.44 -8.73
CA HIS A 315 27.60 10.66 -8.93
C HIS A 315 27.47 12.08 -9.46
N ASP A 316 26.69 12.29 -10.53
CA ASP A 316 26.39 13.65 -10.99
C ASP A 316 25.91 14.44 -9.77
N ASP A 317 26.70 15.44 -9.36
CA ASP A 317 26.44 16.22 -8.17
C ASP A 317 25.04 16.84 -8.32
N LEU A 318 24.08 16.24 -7.64
CA LEU A 318 22.85 16.94 -7.30
C LEU A 318 23.31 18.08 -6.38
N ALA A 319 23.46 19.27 -6.97
CA ALA A 319 23.56 20.54 -6.26
C ALA A 319 22.66 20.48 -5.02
N PRO A 320 23.07 21.07 -3.88
CA PRO A 320 22.38 20.86 -2.61
C PRO A 320 20.92 21.26 -2.75
N ALA A 321 20.07 20.26 -2.96
CA ALA A 321 18.67 20.41 -2.67
C ALA A 321 18.64 20.36 -1.15
N GLU A 322 18.45 21.53 -0.52
CA GLU A 322 17.58 21.55 0.65
C GLU A 322 16.40 20.61 0.37
N PRO A 323 15.91 19.82 1.34
CA PRO A 323 14.91 18.79 1.11
C PRO A 323 13.59 19.42 0.62
N VAL A 324 13.52 19.73 -0.67
CA VAL A 324 12.30 20.02 -1.40
C VAL A 324 11.94 18.69 -2.01
N LEU A 325 11.32 17.87 -1.18
CA LEU A 325 10.62 16.66 -1.59
C LEU A 325 9.88 16.96 -2.90
N PRO A 326 10.11 16.20 -4.00
CA PRO A 326 9.26 16.35 -5.17
C PRO A 326 7.84 16.02 -4.72
N ARG A 327 7.00 17.06 -4.70
CA ARG A 327 5.61 16.99 -4.26
C ARG A 327 4.91 15.83 -4.97
N ALA A 328 3.92 15.21 -4.35
CA ALA A 328 3.21 14.11 -4.98
C ALA A 328 2.60 14.53 -6.33
N SER A 329 2.22 15.80 -6.48
CA SER A 329 1.88 16.43 -7.76
C SER A 329 2.97 16.36 -8.84
N HIS A 330 4.25 16.43 -8.49
CA HIS A 330 5.35 16.26 -9.45
C HIS A 330 5.42 14.83 -9.97
N ARG A 331 5.20 13.83 -9.10
CA ARG A 331 5.12 12.42 -9.52
C ARG A 331 3.93 12.17 -10.44
N MET A 332 2.76 12.73 -10.12
CA MET A 332 1.58 12.62 -10.99
C MET A 332 1.83 13.29 -12.36
N ARG A 333 2.46 14.46 -12.38
CA ARG A 333 2.88 15.13 -13.62
C ARG A 333 3.84 14.29 -14.44
N GLY A 334 4.80 13.60 -13.80
CA GLY A 334 5.82 12.79 -14.46
C GLY A 334 5.27 11.63 -15.29
N ILE A 335 4.07 11.13 -14.98
CA ILE A 335 3.38 10.10 -15.77
C ILE A 335 2.28 10.66 -16.68
N GLY A 336 2.27 11.98 -16.89
CA GLY A 336 1.34 12.63 -17.82
C GLY A 336 -0.01 13.04 -17.24
N ILE A 337 -0.18 13.04 -15.90
CA ILE A 337 -1.39 13.62 -15.29
C ILE A 337 -1.29 15.15 -15.32
N ILE A 338 -2.23 15.76 -16.03
CA ILE A 338 -2.40 17.21 -16.09
C ILE A 338 -2.69 17.75 -14.69
N GLN A 339 -1.93 18.78 -14.31
CA GLN A 339 -2.05 19.41 -13.00
C GLN A 339 -2.99 20.63 -13.02
N ARG A 340 -3.56 20.95 -11.85
CA ARG A 340 -4.43 22.11 -11.63
C ARG A 340 -3.72 23.39 -12.08
N GLY A 341 -4.45 24.23 -12.80
CA GLY A 341 -3.92 25.41 -13.49
C GLY A 341 -3.93 25.26 -15.02
N SER A 342 -4.09 24.04 -15.53
CA SER A 342 -4.38 23.81 -16.95
C SER A 342 -5.84 24.10 -17.28
N ASP A 343 -6.08 24.85 -18.35
CA ASP A 343 -7.42 25.14 -18.87
C ASP A 343 -8.18 23.88 -19.28
N LEU A 344 -7.47 22.81 -19.67
CA LEU A 344 -8.10 21.54 -20.05
C LEU A 344 -8.92 20.92 -18.93
N LEU A 345 -8.53 21.13 -17.66
CA LEU A 345 -9.29 20.63 -16.50
C LEU A 345 -10.55 21.46 -16.21
N ARG A 346 -10.69 22.61 -16.85
CA ARG A 346 -11.84 23.53 -16.72
C ARG A 346 -12.78 23.48 -17.92
N GLN A 347 -12.40 22.76 -18.97
CA GLN A 347 -13.22 22.60 -20.16
C GLN A 347 -14.15 21.39 -20.02
N ARG A 348 -15.39 21.56 -20.46
CA ARG A 348 -16.33 20.45 -20.57
C ARG A 348 -15.86 19.49 -21.66
N ALA A 349 -15.74 18.22 -21.31
CA ALA A 349 -15.29 17.18 -22.22
C ALA A 349 -16.33 16.91 -23.32
N ARG A 350 -15.86 16.67 -24.54
CA ARG A 350 -16.71 16.37 -25.70
C ARG A 350 -17.27 14.96 -25.61
N HIS A 351 -18.57 14.81 -25.81
CA HIS A 351 -19.19 13.49 -25.89
C HIS A 351 -18.78 12.76 -27.18
N PHE A 352 -18.64 11.43 -27.10
CA PHE A 352 -18.49 10.56 -28.26
C PHE A 352 -19.83 10.41 -29.00
N GLN A 353 -19.78 10.41 -30.32
CA GLN A 353 -20.86 10.03 -31.23
C GLN A 353 -20.85 8.50 -31.40
N LEU A 354 -21.38 7.76 -30.44
CA LEU A 354 -21.42 6.30 -30.49
C LEU A 354 -22.64 5.81 -31.31
N PRO A 355 -22.53 4.71 -32.09
CA PRO A 355 -21.36 3.83 -32.23
C PRO A 355 -20.27 4.30 -33.20
N ARG A 356 -20.47 5.40 -33.95
CA ARG A 356 -19.53 5.86 -34.99
C ARG A 356 -18.10 6.04 -34.48
N GLU A 357 -17.95 6.60 -33.27
CA GLU A 357 -16.64 6.83 -32.62
C GLU A 357 -16.22 5.68 -31.67
N ALA A 358 -16.80 4.48 -31.80
CA ALA A 358 -16.46 3.34 -30.92
C ALA A 358 -14.96 2.95 -30.93
N PRO A 359 -14.23 2.97 -32.07
CA PRO A 359 -12.78 2.72 -32.06
C PRO A 359 -12.01 3.75 -31.20
N ALA A 360 -12.31 5.03 -31.36
CA ALA A 360 -11.68 6.11 -30.59
C ALA A 360 -12.02 6.03 -29.09
N ALA A 361 -13.26 5.64 -28.76
CA ALA A 361 -13.66 5.39 -27.38
C ALA A 361 -12.87 4.23 -26.75
N ARG A 362 -12.67 3.12 -27.47
CA ARG A 362 -11.86 2.00 -26.98
C ARG A 362 -10.41 2.38 -26.75
N GLU A 363 -9.80 3.10 -27.69
CA GLU A 363 -8.43 3.60 -27.54
C GLU A 363 -8.30 4.51 -26.31
N THR A 364 -9.25 5.41 -26.11
CA THR A 364 -9.30 6.30 -24.94
C THR A 364 -9.37 5.49 -23.64
N VAL A 365 -10.23 4.47 -23.58
CA VAL A 365 -10.36 3.59 -22.41
C VAL A 365 -9.06 2.80 -22.18
N THR A 366 -8.43 2.27 -23.22
CA THR A 366 -7.13 1.59 -23.10
C THR A 366 -6.08 2.51 -22.49
N ARG A 367 -5.96 3.75 -22.98
CA ARG A 367 -5.02 4.74 -22.44
C ARG A 367 -5.30 5.07 -20.97
N LEU A 368 -6.58 5.25 -20.62
CA LEU A 368 -6.99 5.46 -19.24
C LEU A 368 -6.61 4.29 -18.33
N LEU A 369 -6.85 3.06 -18.76
CA LEU A 369 -6.49 1.85 -18.00
C LEU A 369 -4.97 1.69 -17.86
N THR A 370 -4.20 2.00 -18.91
CA THR A 370 -2.73 2.00 -18.85
C THR A 370 -2.22 3.05 -17.86
N SER A 371 -2.73 4.28 -17.90
CA SER A 371 -2.36 5.32 -16.93
C SER A 371 -2.79 4.95 -15.52
N LEU A 372 -3.95 4.31 -15.34
CA LEU A 372 -4.41 3.82 -14.03
C LEU A 372 -3.46 2.76 -13.45
N ALA A 373 -2.97 1.83 -14.28
CA ALA A 373 -1.98 0.84 -13.85
C ALA A 373 -0.65 1.49 -13.46
N GLN A 374 -0.18 2.49 -14.22
CA GLN A 374 1.02 3.26 -13.87
C GLN A 374 0.86 4.02 -12.54
N LEU A 375 -0.33 4.59 -12.30
CA LEU A 375 -0.66 5.24 -11.03
C LEU A 375 -0.60 4.26 -9.86
N GLU A 376 -1.11 3.05 -10.04
CA GLU A 376 -1.11 1.99 -9.02
C GLU A 376 0.30 1.47 -8.69
N ASP A 377 1.20 1.45 -9.68
CA ASP A 377 2.63 1.15 -9.45
C ASP A 377 3.31 2.24 -8.60
N LEU A 378 2.90 3.50 -8.79
CA LEU A 378 3.46 4.65 -8.09
C LEU A 378 2.89 4.85 -6.68
N HIS A 379 1.58 4.63 -6.51
CA HIS A 379 0.86 4.89 -5.28
C HIS A 379 -0.26 3.86 -5.05
N GLU A 380 -0.37 3.37 -3.81
CA GLU A 380 -1.40 2.40 -3.47
C GLU A 380 -2.69 3.09 -3.03
N PHE A 381 -3.75 2.90 -3.80
CA PHE A 381 -5.05 3.50 -3.52
C PHE A 381 -5.95 2.53 -2.75
N SER A 382 -5.83 2.53 -1.41
CA SER A 382 -6.62 1.67 -0.51
C SER A 382 -8.11 2.02 -0.48
N LYS A 383 -8.49 3.23 -0.92
CA LYS A 383 -9.88 3.72 -0.98
C LYS A 383 -10.47 3.70 -2.39
N GLY A 384 -9.78 3.08 -3.35
CA GLY A 384 -10.10 3.17 -4.78
C GLY A 384 -9.55 4.44 -5.42
N VAL A 385 -9.60 4.48 -6.75
CA VAL A 385 -9.06 5.57 -7.58
C VAL A 385 -9.86 5.69 -8.86
N GLY A 386 -10.11 6.93 -9.29
CA GLY A 386 -10.68 7.23 -10.58
C GLY A 386 -9.71 8.04 -11.44
N LEU A 387 -9.96 8.00 -12.76
CA LEU A 387 -9.22 8.81 -13.72
C LEU A 387 -10.14 9.18 -14.89
N ALA A 388 -10.27 10.48 -15.14
CA ALA A 388 -11.00 11.04 -16.27
C ALA A 388 -10.07 11.42 -17.43
N ALA A 389 -10.55 11.28 -18.67
CA ALA A 389 -9.76 11.54 -19.88
C ALA A 389 -9.13 12.95 -19.93
N PRO A 390 -9.80 14.04 -19.48
CA PRO A 390 -9.18 15.37 -19.41
C PRO A 390 -7.91 15.40 -18.55
N GLN A 391 -7.80 14.56 -17.52
CA GLN A 391 -6.61 14.50 -16.66
C GLN A 391 -5.39 13.90 -17.37
N ILE A 392 -5.56 13.21 -18.49
CA ILE A 392 -4.46 12.72 -19.35
C ILE A 392 -4.40 13.47 -20.69
N GLY A 393 -4.99 14.67 -20.76
CA GLY A 393 -4.94 15.54 -21.93
C GLY A 393 -5.89 15.17 -23.06
N LEU A 394 -6.91 14.36 -22.79
CA LEU A 394 -7.91 13.96 -23.77
C LEU A 394 -9.25 14.66 -23.48
N PRO A 395 -9.70 15.63 -24.30
CA PRO A 395 -10.90 16.43 -24.03
C PRO A 395 -12.19 15.69 -24.42
N VAL A 396 -12.34 14.41 -24.03
CA VAL A 396 -13.46 13.54 -24.38
C VAL A 396 -14.12 12.95 -23.13
N ALA A 397 -15.42 12.68 -23.18
CA ALA A 397 -16.22 12.25 -22.03
C ALA A 397 -16.04 10.75 -21.73
N ALA A 398 -14.87 10.38 -21.22
CA ALA A 398 -14.59 9.03 -20.73
C ALA A 398 -13.90 9.06 -19.36
N ALA A 399 -14.26 8.13 -18.49
CA ALA A 399 -13.60 7.93 -17.21
C ALA A 399 -13.53 6.43 -16.85
N VAL A 400 -12.54 6.08 -16.04
CA VAL A 400 -12.41 4.75 -15.44
C VAL A 400 -12.34 4.87 -13.92
N VAL A 401 -13.00 3.96 -13.21
CA VAL A 401 -12.99 3.92 -11.74
C VAL A 401 -12.63 2.53 -11.25
N ARG A 402 -11.60 2.44 -10.43
CA ARG A 402 -11.17 1.23 -9.74
C ARG A 402 -11.63 1.27 -8.29
N ALA A 403 -12.39 0.24 -7.90
CA ALA A 403 -12.80 0.04 -6.51
C ALA A 403 -11.61 -0.34 -5.61
N PRO A 404 -11.74 -0.21 -4.28
CA PRO A 404 -10.76 -0.75 -3.33
C PRO A 404 -10.47 -2.25 -3.54
N ASP A 405 -11.55 -3.01 -3.81
CA ASP A 405 -11.46 -4.43 -4.14
C ASP A 405 -10.91 -4.61 -5.56
N ARG A 406 -9.74 -5.25 -5.63
CA ARG A 406 -8.95 -5.41 -6.86
C ARG A 406 -9.40 -6.58 -7.71
N GLU A 407 -10.25 -7.46 -7.18
CA GLU A 407 -10.87 -8.54 -7.96
C GLU A 407 -12.01 -8.00 -8.85
N ILE A 408 -12.47 -6.78 -8.59
CA ILE A 408 -13.50 -6.12 -9.39
C ILE A 408 -12.86 -5.37 -10.57
N GLU A 409 -13.33 -5.70 -11.77
CA GLU A 409 -12.97 -5.00 -13.00
C GLU A 409 -13.31 -3.50 -12.90
N PRO A 410 -12.47 -2.62 -13.49
CA PRO A 410 -12.69 -1.18 -13.35
C PRO A 410 -13.95 -0.80 -14.09
N VAL A 411 -14.73 0.07 -13.48
CA VAL A 411 -15.94 0.63 -14.08
C VAL A 411 -15.50 1.58 -15.20
N VAL A 412 -15.97 1.33 -16.42
CA VAL A 412 -15.77 2.20 -17.57
C VAL A 412 -17.02 3.03 -17.80
N LEU A 413 -16.86 4.34 -17.93
CA LEU A 413 -17.94 5.30 -18.13
C LEU A 413 -17.70 6.08 -19.42
N LEU A 414 -18.60 5.96 -20.39
CA LEU A 414 -18.59 6.75 -21.63
C LEU A 414 -19.80 7.69 -21.66
N ASN A 415 -19.58 8.96 -21.97
CA ASN A 415 -20.60 10.01 -21.94
C ASN A 415 -21.46 10.00 -20.65
N PRO A 416 -20.89 9.78 -19.44
CA PRO A 416 -21.69 9.62 -18.24
C PRO A 416 -22.38 10.92 -17.85
N ARG A 417 -23.58 10.81 -17.30
CA ARG A 417 -24.32 11.90 -16.66
C ARG A 417 -25.08 11.39 -15.44
N VAL A 418 -25.06 12.15 -14.36
CA VAL A 418 -25.93 11.86 -13.20
C VAL A 418 -27.37 12.20 -13.60
N VAL A 419 -28.27 11.21 -13.52
CA VAL A 419 -29.71 11.35 -13.83
C VAL A 419 -30.58 11.31 -12.58
N GLY A 420 -30.02 10.87 -11.45
CA GLY A 420 -30.68 10.88 -10.15
C GLY A 420 -29.66 10.87 -9.02
N GLU A 421 -30.00 11.47 -7.88
CA GLU A 421 -29.19 11.43 -6.67
C GLU A 421 -30.08 11.33 -5.44
N SER A 422 -29.59 10.65 -4.40
CA SER A 422 -30.29 10.57 -3.12
C SER A 422 -30.23 11.89 -2.34
N ALA A 423 -31.26 12.16 -1.54
CA ALA A 423 -31.24 13.30 -0.60
C ALA A 423 -30.20 13.14 0.53
N ALA A 424 -29.90 11.89 0.92
CA ALA A 424 -28.89 11.62 1.94
C ALA A 424 -27.49 11.92 1.40
N ARG A 425 -26.69 12.64 2.19
CA ARG A 425 -25.35 13.12 1.83
C ARG A 425 -24.35 12.81 2.94
N ASP A 426 -23.09 12.63 2.56
CA ASP A 426 -21.95 12.58 3.48
C ASP A 426 -20.96 13.71 3.17
N GLU A 427 -20.21 14.12 4.19
CA GLU A 427 -19.17 15.13 4.09
C GLU A 427 -17.82 14.52 4.47
N GLN A 428 -16.92 14.45 3.50
CA GLN A 428 -15.71 13.64 3.65
C GLN A 428 -14.58 14.16 2.75
N TYR A 429 -13.33 13.80 3.06
CA TYR A 429 -12.16 14.37 2.40
C TYR A 429 -11.84 13.71 1.06
N GLU A 430 -11.77 14.52 0.00
CA GLU A 430 -11.33 14.11 -1.34
C GLU A 430 -9.90 14.56 -1.63
N GLY A 431 -9.22 13.79 -2.48
CA GLY A 431 -7.96 14.17 -3.14
C GLY A 431 -8.14 14.07 -4.66
N CYS A 432 -7.27 14.72 -5.42
CA CYS A 432 -7.29 14.69 -6.88
C CYS A 432 -5.88 14.48 -7.43
N LEU A 433 -5.73 13.60 -8.41
CA LEU A 433 -4.44 13.31 -9.06
C LEU A 433 -3.82 14.54 -9.75
N SER A 434 -4.66 15.49 -10.16
CA SER A 434 -4.24 16.76 -10.76
C SER A 434 -3.71 17.78 -9.75
N PHE A 435 -3.85 17.56 -8.44
CA PHE A 435 -3.26 18.40 -7.40
C PHE A 435 -3.20 17.62 -6.08
N PHE A 436 -2.39 16.57 -6.11
CA PHE A 436 -2.42 15.50 -5.13
C PHE A 436 -1.97 15.90 -3.72
N ASP A 437 -1.29 17.04 -3.58
CA ASP A 437 -0.69 17.50 -2.32
C ASP A 437 -1.71 18.07 -1.33
N TYR A 438 -2.99 18.14 -1.70
CA TYR A 438 -4.04 18.71 -0.89
C TYR A 438 -5.24 17.76 -0.74
N ARG A 439 -5.94 17.91 0.37
CA ARG A 439 -7.27 17.35 0.60
C ARG A 439 -8.26 18.46 0.86
N GLY A 440 -9.50 18.26 0.43
CA GLY A 440 -10.60 19.15 0.77
C GLY A 440 -11.82 18.35 1.19
N LEU A 441 -12.56 18.92 2.14
CA LEU A 441 -13.77 18.32 2.65
C LEU A 441 -14.93 18.64 1.69
N VAL A 442 -15.58 17.60 1.15
CA VAL A 442 -16.56 17.71 0.07
C VAL A 442 -17.83 16.96 0.44
N VAL A 443 -18.97 17.63 0.24
CA VAL A 443 -20.30 17.02 0.42
C VAL A 443 -20.73 16.30 -0.85
N ARG A 444 -21.08 15.02 -0.75
CA ARG A 444 -21.57 14.20 -1.87
C ARG A 444 -22.88 13.49 -1.50
N PRO A 445 -23.76 13.20 -2.48
CA PRO A 445 -24.86 12.27 -2.26
C PRO A 445 -24.34 10.86 -2.00
N LEU A 446 -24.99 10.14 -1.08
CA LEU A 446 -24.64 8.75 -0.76
C LEU A 446 -24.98 7.77 -1.88
N ARG A 447 -25.86 8.14 -2.80
CA ARG A 447 -26.24 7.32 -3.97
C ARG A 447 -26.47 8.20 -5.19
N ILE A 448 -25.96 7.77 -6.33
CA ILE A 448 -26.20 8.40 -7.63
C ILE A 448 -26.64 7.36 -8.67
N GLU A 449 -27.50 7.79 -9.58
CA GLU A 449 -27.88 7.04 -10.78
C GLU A 449 -27.21 7.71 -11.97
N VAL A 450 -26.41 6.95 -12.71
CA VAL A 450 -25.60 7.48 -13.80
C VAL A 450 -26.04 6.81 -15.09
N GLU A 451 -26.56 7.61 -16.03
CA GLU A 451 -26.72 7.18 -17.41
C GLU A 451 -25.38 7.29 -18.12
N HIS A 452 -24.92 6.21 -18.75
CA HIS A 452 -23.71 6.18 -19.57
C HIS A 452 -23.91 5.28 -20.80
N ALA A 453 -23.00 5.37 -21.75
CA ALA A 453 -23.07 4.66 -23.02
C ALA A 453 -22.15 3.43 -23.05
N ARG A 454 -22.60 2.39 -23.74
CA ARG A 454 -21.76 1.29 -24.21
C ARG A 454 -21.11 1.65 -25.54
N PHE A 455 -20.08 0.90 -25.95
CA PHE A 455 -19.38 1.14 -27.22
C PHE A 455 -20.27 1.06 -28.46
N ASP A 456 -21.39 0.32 -28.39
CA ASP A 456 -22.40 0.24 -29.46
C ASP A 456 -23.38 1.43 -29.48
N GLY A 457 -23.25 2.37 -28.55
CA GLY A 457 -24.13 3.53 -28.38
C GLY A 457 -25.37 3.26 -27.52
N ALA A 458 -25.60 2.03 -27.06
CA ALA A 458 -26.69 1.73 -26.15
C ALA A 458 -26.48 2.45 -24.80
N ARG A 459 -27.54 3.09 -24.30
CA ARG A 459 -27.51 3.77 -23.00
C ARG A 459 -27.93 2.82 -21.90
N VAL A 460 -27.21 2.88 -20.79
CA VAL A 460 -27.49 2.11 -19.58
C VAL A 460 -27.47 3.03 -18.37
N VAL A 461 -28.32 2.74 -17.39
CA VAL A 461 -28.31 3.43 -16.10
C VAL A 461 -27.69 2.49 -15.08
N THR A 462 -26.68 2.97 -14.35
CA THR A 462 -26.03 2.22 -13.28
C THR A 462 -26.15 3.00 -11.98
N VAL A 463 -26.54 2.29 -10.92
CA VAL A 463 -26.65 2.85 -9.58
C VAL A 463 -25.32 2.66 -8.87
N PHE A 464 -24.76 3.73 -8.33
CA PHE A 464 -23.57 3.70 -7.49
C PHE A 464 -23.92 4.20 -6.10
N GLU A 465 -23.32 3.59 -5.09
CA GLU A 465 -23.58 3.88 -3.68
C GLU A 465 -22.26 4.13 -2.93
N ARG A 466 -22.37 4.94 -1.87
CA ARG A 466 -21.33 5.20 -0.87
C ARG A 466 -20.00 5.60 -1.54
N ALA A 467 -18.93 4.83 -1.33
CA ALA A 467 -17.60 5.19 -1.80
C ALA A 467 -17.52 5.24 -3.33
N LEU A 468 -18.20 4.33 -4.03
CA LEU A 468 -18.24 4.31 -5.49
C LEU A 468 -19.05 5.49 -6.03
N ALA A 469 -20.16 5.88 -5.38
CA ALA A 469 -20.91 7.07 -5.77
C ALA A 469 -20.03 8.33 -5.73
N ARG A 470 -19.21 8.47 -4.70
CA ARG A 470 -18.25 9.57 -4.56
C ARG A 470 -17.16 9.55 -5.63
N LEU A 471 -16.52 8.40 -5.85
CA LEU A 471 -15.48 8.27 -6.89
C LEU A 471 -16.05 8.57 -8.28
N VAL A 472 -17.18 7.96 -8.63
CA VAL A 472 -17.83 8.19 -9.93
C VAL A 472 -18.28 9.65 -10.08
N GLY A 473 -18.86 10.23 -9.04
CA GLY A 473 -19.25 11.65 -9.04
C GLY A 473 -18.06 12.59 -9.21
N HIS A 474 -16.90 12.24 -8.64
CA HIS A 474 -15.65 13.00 -8.80
C HIS A 474 -15.15 12.96 -10.25
N GLU A 475 -15.15 11.78 -10.88
CA GLU A 475 -14.73 11.67 -12.28
C GLU A 475 -15.70 12.36 -13.24
N ILE A 476 -17.01 12.30 -12.96
CA ILE A 476 -18.01 13.03 -13.76
C ILE A 476 -17.76 14.55 -13.66
N ASP A 477 -17.40 15.08 -12.49
CA ASP A 477 -17.05 16.50 -12.36
C ASP A 477 -15.90 16.89 -13.29
N HIS A 478 -14.85 16.06 -13.37
CA HIS A 478 -13.73 16.31 -14.28
C HIS A 478 -14.18 16.37 -15.74
N LEU A 479 -15.14 15.54 -16.16
CA LEU A 479 -15.72 15.60 -17.50
C LEU A 479 -16.58 16.85 -17.73
N GLU A 480 -17.11 17.46 -16.67
CA GLU A 480 -17.84 18.72 -16.71
C GLU A 480 -16.93 19.96 -16.59
N GLY A 481 -15.61 19.79 -16.44
CA GLY A 481 -14.67 20.89 -16.20
C GLY A 481 -14.71 21.42 -14.77
N ARG A 482 -15.23 20.62 -13.83
CA ARG A 482 -15.35 20.94 -12.41
C ARG A 482 -14.29 20.17 -11.62
N LEU A 483 -13.76 20.82 -10.59
CA LEU A 483 -12.84 20.21 -9.63
C LEU A 483 -13.57 20.09 -8.29
N TYR A 484 -13.14 19.16 -7.43
CA TYR A 484 -13.78 18.98 -6.12
C TYR A 484 -13.77 20.26 -5.26
N VAL A 485 -12.80 21.16 -5.50
CA VAL A 485 -12.71 22.46 -4.81
C VAL A 485 -13.91 23.37 -5.10
N ASP A 486 -14.58 23.17 -6.23
CA ASP A 486 -15.79 23.92 -6.58
C ASP A 486 -17.02 23.39 -5.83
N ARG A 487 -16.90 22.21 -5.18
CA ARG A 487 -17.94 21.58 -4.33
C ARG A 487 -17.67 21.74 -2.84
N MET A 488 -16.55 22.34 -2.45
CA MET A 488 -16.24 22.64 -1.06
C MET A 488 -17.16 23.78 -0.56
N LYS A 489 -17.48 23.77 0.74
CA LYS A 489 -18.14 24.91 1.38
C LYS A 489 -17.26 26.15 1.25
N SER A 490 -17.87 27.34 1.14
CA SER A 490 -17.16 28.59 0.88
C SER A 490 -16.11 28.97 1.95
N ASP A 491 -16.28 28.48 3.17
CA ASP A 491 -15.39 28.67 4.32
C ASP A 491 -14.37 27.53 4.50
N ALA A 492 -14.51 26.42 3.77
CA ALA A 492 -13.63 25.26 3.86
C ALA A 492 -12.28 25.55 3.19
N LYS A 493 -11.20 25.20 3.88
CA LYS A 493 -9.82 25.36 3.37
C LYS A 493 -9.27 24.05 2.86
N LEU A 494 -8.44 24.12 1.82
CA LEU A 494 -7.60 23.00 1.43
C LEU A 494 -6.60 22.71 2.54
N VAL A 495 -6.55 21.45 2.95
CA VAL A 495 -5.62 20.96 3.95
C VAL A 495 -4.44 20.34 3.19
N PRO A 496 -3.22 20.87 3.35
CA PRO A 496 -2.02 20.19 2.82
C PRO A 496 -1.97 18.76 3.35
N VAL A 497 -1.61 17.80 2.51
CA VAL A 497 -1.52 16.39 2.90
C VAL A 497 -0.58 16.20 4.11
N ALA A 498 0.50 16.98 4.21
CA ALA A 498 1.41 16.98 5.36
C ALA A 498 0.75 17.38 6.70
N GLN A 499 -0.34 18.16 6.66
CA GLN A 499 -1.11 18.61 7.82
C GLN A 499 -2.41 17.80 8.00
N TYR A 500 -2.70 16.90 7.05
CA TYR A 500 -3.88 16.06 7.06
C TYR A 500 -3.66 14.86 8.01
N GLN A 501 -3.99 15.04 9.29
CA GLN A 501 -3.79 14.05 10.36
C GLN A 501 -4.88 12.97 10.45
N GLN A 502 -5.84 12.89 9.52
CA GLN A 502 -6.79 11.79 9.52
C GLN A 502 -6.12 10.51 9.01
N THR A 503 -5.47 9.83 9.96
CA THR A 503 -5.10 8.42 9.92
C THR A 503 -6.30 7.61 9.45
N GLY A 504 -6.25 7.08 8.24
CA GLY A 504 -6.88 5.80 7.87
C GLY A 504 -8.34 5.55 8.21
N ARG A 505 -9.15 6.53 8.64
CA ARG A 505 -10.58 6.30 8.88
C ARG A 505 -11.16 5.82 7.54
N PRO A 506 -11.74 4.61 7.50
CA PRO A 506 -12.67 4.27 6.45
C PRO A 506 -13.72 5.36 6.42
N TRP A 507 -14.32 5.60 5.25
CA TRP A 507 -15.50 6.46 5.18
C TRP A 507 -16.55 5.86 6.12
N ASP A 508 -16.83 6.54 7.23
CA ASP A 508 -17.90 6.14 8.14
C ASP A 508 -19.21 6.30 7.37
N TYR A 509 -19.91 5.18 7.14
CA TYR A 509 -21.20 5.14 6.46
C TYR A 509 -22.22 4.34 7.23
#